data_AF-A0A7S2XQC4-F1
#
_entry.id   AF-A0A7S2XQC4-F1
#
_cell.length_a   1.000
_cell.length_b   1.000
_cell.length_c   1.000
_cell.angle_alpha   90.00
_cell.angle_beta   90.00
_cell.angle_gamma   90.00
#
_symmetry.space_group_name_H-M   'P 1'
#
loop_
_entity.id
_entity.type
_entity.pdbx_description
1 polymer ?
#
loop_
_entity_poly.entity_id
_entity_poly.type
_entity_poly.pdbx_seq_one_letter_code
_entity_poly.pdbx_strand_id
1 'polypeptide(L)'
;MPRVVLFIWGLVAFAATAAAFSLVHPSISSLKPCSKNNLFAPQRNGFKHMTQSTTALNVVGGDIAGLASKALEVTASSLKSGPWGVAALSGISSVIVTAFTMIRQAYSFSVGYGFSIFGMGLYSLLSFSDAYNFGTFQGIKGSAAACLLMSTLFYGFRLGGFLLFREYTVKSKREQFKNLDKSPRLKRFPLALSVGIFYALLFCPTLYALRAGNLAGNLSKISFLGAGVAWFGAILEAVADAQKYVVKGSASDESTFVGPTGFTYKICRHPNYLGELIFWFGVFLGGAPSFGTQIVPWVSSGLGLFGIYSIMTGATKRLEGKQEEK
;
A
#
# COMPACT_ATOMS: atom_id res chain seq x y z
N MET A 1 -23.40 15.22 -16.08
CA MET A 1 -22.23 14.63 -16.76
C MET A 1 -20.92 15.46 -16.70
N PRO A 2 -20.84 16.80 -16.53
CA PRO A 2 -19.54 17.48 -16.43
C PRO A 2 -18.86 17.38 -15.05
N ARG A 3 -19.62 17.20 -13.96
CA ARG A 3 -19.08 17.16 -12.59
C ARG A 3 -18.22 15.91 -12.26
N VAL A 4 -18.41 14.80 -12.97
CA VAL A 4 -17.73 13.52 -12.70
C VAL A 4 -16.34 13.48 -13.34
N VAL A 5 -16.22 14.01 -14.56
CA VAL A 5 -14.92 14.22 -15.22
C VAL A 5 -14.11 15.25 -14.44
N LEU A 6 -14.73 16.34 -13.97
CA LEU A 6 -14.11 17.31 -13.07
C LEU A 6 -13.72 16.74 -11.69
N PHE A 7 -14.37 15.69 -11.19
CA PHE A 7 -13.97 15.05 -9.92
C PHE A 7 -12.77 14.13 -10.10
N ILE A 8 -12.69 13.40 -11.22
CA ILE A 8 -11.55 12.54 -11.55
C ILE A 8 -10.32 13.38 -11.92
N TRP A 9 -10.50 14.40 -12.79
CA TRP A 9 -9.46 15.39 -13.04
C TRP A 9 -9.19 16.25 -11.80
N GLY A 10 -10.18 16.47 -10.95
CA GLY A 10 -10.04 17.16 -9.66
C GLY A 10 -9.23 16.36 -8.64
N LEU A 11 -9.31 15.03 -8.64
CA LEU A 11 -8.46 14.15 -7.80
C LEU A 11 -7.03 14.06 -8.35
N VAL A 12 -6.88 14.00 -9.68
CA VAL A 12 -5.56 14.03 -10.35
C VAL A 12 -4.91 15.40 -10.16
N ALA A 13 -5.67 16.49 -10.27
CA ALA A 13 -5.23 17.84 -10.01
C ALA A 13 -4.99 18.08 -8.52
N PHE A 14 -5.85 17.62 -7.60
CA PHE A 14 -5.66 17.77 -6.16
C PHE A 14 -4.43 17.01 -5.66
N ALA A 15 -4.10 15.84 -6.23
CA ALA A 15 -2.83 15.17 -5.98
C ALA A 15 -1.62 16.00 -6.49
N ALA A 16 -1.79 16.76 -7.56
CA ALA A 16 -0.77 17.70 -8.07
C ALA A 16 -0.72 19.04 -7.29
N THR A 17 -1.84 19.51 -6.73
CA THR A 17 -1.95 20.78 -5.98
C THR A 17 -1.67 20.61 -4.49
N ALA A 18 -1.91 19.44 -3.89
CA ALA A 18 -1.48 19.12 -2.54
C ALA A 18 0.06 19.10 -2.42
N ALA A 19 0.78 18.84 -3.53
CA ALA A 19 2.22 19.03 -3.62
C ALA A 19 2.65 20.51 -3.67
N ALA A 20 1.72 21.43 -3.96
CA ALA A 20 1.97 22.88 -4.00
C ALA A 20 1.50 23.63 -2.74
N PHE A 21 0.56 23.08 -1.96
CA PHE A 21 -0.05 23.81 -0.83
C PHE A 21 0.71 23.66 0.51
N SER A 22 1.66 22.74 0.63
CA SER A 22 2.55 22.67 1.80
C SER A 22 3.70 23.70 1.78
N LEU A 23 3.67 24.67 0.84
CA LEU A 23 4.73 25.67 0.64
C LEU A 23 4.53 27.00 1.40
N VAL A 24 3.55 27.11 2.31
CA VAL A 24 3.36 28.36 3.06
C VAL A 24 3.03 28.08 4.52
N HIS A 25 4.04 27.80 5.35
CA HIS A 25 4.25 28.43 6.66
C HIS A 25 5.48 27.83 7.37
N PRO A 26 6.48 28.64 7.75
CA PRO A 26 7.59 28.19 8.59
C PRO A 26 7.33 28.48 10.08
N SER A 27 7.92 27.61 10.92
CA SER A 27 8.38 27.85 12.30
C SER A 27 7.35 27.85 13.44
N ILE A 28 7.62 27.05 14.49
CA ILE A 28 7.92 27.54 15.86
C ILE A 28 8.65 26.45 16.65
N SER A 29 9.64 26.93 17.39
CA SER A 29 10.76 26.31 18.06
C SER A 29 10.50 25.89 19.51
N SER A 30 11.25 24.85 19.93
CA SER A 30 11.93 24.66 21.23
C SER A 30 11.20 24.97 22.55
N LEU A 31 11.02 23.93 23.38
CA LEU A 31 11.06 24.05 24.85
C LEU A 31 11.73 22.81 25.47
N LYS A 32 12.88 23.03 26.13
CA LYS A 32 13.50 22.11 27.11
C LYS A 32 12.82 22.33 28.48
N PRO A 33 12.61 21.30 29.31
CA PRO A 33 12.31 21.52 30.72
C PRO A 33 13.57 21.57 31.59
N CYS A 34 13.49 22.46 32.56
CA CYS A 34 14.49 22.88 33.52
C CYS A 34 14.62 21.90 34.71
N SER A 35 15.83 21.82 35.25
CA SER A 35 16.21 21.19 36.53
C SER A 35 15.45 21.79 37.72
N LYS A 36 15.14 20.95 38.73
CA LYS A 36 14.85 21.37 40.11
C LYS A 36 15.60 20.49 41.10
N ASN A 37 16.51 21.11 41.84
CA ASN A 37 17.00 20.66 43.14
C ASN A 37 16.05 21.14 44.25
N ASN A 38 15.93 20.37 45.34
CA ASN A 38 15.92 20.77 46.77
C ASN A 38 15.69 19.48 47.60
N LEU A 39 16.64 18.97 48.42
CA LEU A 39 17.15 19.41 49.74
C LEU A 39 16.23 19.07 50.96
N PHE A 40 16.85 18.36 51.93
CA PHE A 40 16.55 18.13 53.36
C PHE A 40 15.96 16.77 53.86
N ALA A 41 16.89 15.91 54.35
CA ALA A 41 17.03 15.05 55.56
C ALA A 41 15.81 14.67 56.47
N PRO A 42 15.86 13.64 57.37
CA PRO A 42 17.04 13.00 57.98
C PRO A 42 17.04 11.45 58.15
N GLN A 43 18.20 10.93 58.60
CA GLN A 43 18.46 9.53 58.94
C GLN A 43 17.71 9.01 60.19
N ARG A 44 17.31 7.73 60.16
CA ARG A 44 17.15 6.87 61.34
C ARG A 44 17.61 5.44 61.04
N ASN A 45 18.48 4.93 61.92
CA ASN A 45 18.98 3.56 61.93
C ASN A 45 17.99 2.57 62.57
N GLY A 46 17.96 1.35 62.03
CA GLY A 46 17.73 0.10 62.76
C GLY A 46 16.29 -0.40 62.88
N PHE A 47 15.96 -1.50 62.19
CA PHE A 47 15.59 -2.79 62.82
C PHE A 47 15.33 -3.87 61.75
N LYS A 48 15.89 -5.06 61.97
CA LYS A 48 15.61 -6.27 61.18
C LYS A 48 14.21 -6.77 61.51
N HIS A 49 13.38 -7.03 60.51
CA HIS A 49 12.39 -8.10 60.56
C HIS A 49 12.26 -8.76 59.19
N MET A 50 12.50 -10.06 59.19
CA MET A 50 12.36 -10.98 58.07
C MET A 50 10.86 -11.27 57.91
N THR A 51 10.21 -10.64 56.94
CA THR A 51 8.83 -10.95 56.55
C THR A 51 8.83 -11.51 55.12
N GLN A 52 8.12 -12.62 54.99
CA GLN A 52 8.03 -13.48 53.82
C GLN A 52 7.75 -12.67 52.55
N SER A 53 8.60 -12.85 51.53
CA SER A 53 8.37 -12.33 50.18
C SER A 53 7.23 -13.12 49.54
N THR A 54 5.98 -12.72 49.82
CA THR A 54 4.88 -12.99 48.89
C THR A 54 5.13 -12.05 47.71
N THR A 55 5.82 -12.54 46.68
CA THR A 55 5.93 -11.84 45.41
C THR A 55 4.53 -11.86 44.78
N ALA A 56 3.68 -10.94 45.22
CA ALA A 56 2.45 -10.61 44.53
C ALA A 56 2.88 -10.17 43.13
N LEU A 57 2.54 -11.00 42.15
CA LEU A 57 2.70 -10.71 40.74
C LEU A 57 1.76 -9.54 40.46
N ASN A 58 2.27 -8.32 40.65
CA ASN A 58 1.58 -7.10 40.25
C ASN A 58 1.47 -7.15 38.73
N VAL A 59 0.38 -7.71 38.24
CA VAL A 59 -0.06 -7.54 36.86
C VAL A 59 -0.49 -6.08 36.76
N VAL A 60 0.48 -5.21 36.58
CA VAL A 60 0.24 -3.83 36.16
C VAL A 60 -0.43 -3.97 34.79
N GLY A 61 -1.71 -3.58 34.71
CA GLY A 61 -2.44 -3.54 33.46
C GLY A 61 -1.59 -2.79 32.43
N GLY A 62 -1.17 -3.49 31.38
CA GLY A 62 -0.31 -2.92 30.36
C GLY A 62 -1.03 -1.75 29.69
N ASP A 63 -0.39 -0.59 29.67
CA ASP A 63 -0.90 0.57 28.95
C ASP A 63 -1.07 0.20 27.46
N ILE A 64 -2.34 0.10 27.04
CA ILE A 64 -2.71 -0.28 25.66
C ILE A 64 -2.14 0.74 24.68
N ALA A 65 -2.01 2.01 25.07
CA ALA A 65 -1.41 3.05 24.25
C ALA A 65 0.11 2.82 24.09
N GLY A 66 0.80 2.44 25.17
CA GLY A 66 2.21 2.07 25.16
C GLY A 66 2.53 0.81 24.35
N LEU A 67 1.58 -0.11 24.19
CA LEU A 67 1.75 -1.28 23.33
C LEU A 67 1.69 -0.91 21.85
N ALA A 68 0.75 -0.03 21.47
CA ALA A 68 0.59 0.42 20.09
C ALA A 68 1.80 1.23 19.62
N SER A 69 2.31 2.16 20.43
CA SER A 69 3.52 2.93 20.09
C SER A 69 4.74 2.04 19.91
N LYS A 70 4.98 1.09 20.81
CA LYS A 70 6.07 0.11 20.68
C LYS A 70 5.94 -0.75 19.43
N ALA A 71 4.73 -1.20 19.09
CA ALA A 71 4.51 -1.98 17.87
C ALA A 71 4.85 -1.15 16.61
N LEU A 72 4.51 0.13 16.60
CA LEU A 72 4.87 1.04 15.51
C LEU A 72 6.40 1.24 15.45
N GLU A 73 7.08 1.47 16.57
CA GLU A 73 8.55 1.61 16.59
C GLU A 73 9.28 0.35 16.09
N VAL A 74 8.83 -0.83 16.53
CA VAL A 74 9.39 -2.12 16.09
C VAL A 74 9.13 -2.34 14.60
N THR A 75 7.95 -1.97 14.10
CA THR A 75 7.62 -2.10 12.68
C THR A 75 8.46 -1.14 11.83
N ALA A 76 8.57 0.13 12.23
CA ALA A 76 9.38 1.13 11.53
C ALA A 76 10.87 0.76 11.50
N SER A 77 11.43 0.30 12.62
CA SER A 77 12.83 -0.17 12.68
C SER A 77 13.04 -1.41 11.80
N SER A 78 12.09 -2.35 11.81
CA SER A 78 12.11 -3.53 10.93
C SER A 78 12.00 -3.17 9.45
N LEU A 79 11.33 -2.07 9.07
CA LEU A 79 11.31 -1.61 7.69
C LEU A 79 12.65 -0.98 7.29
N LYS A 80 13.29 -0.19 8.15
CA LYS A 80 14.55 0.48 7.83
C LYS A 80 15.73 -0.48 7.69
N SER A 81 15.78 -1.55 8.49
CA SER A 81 16.96 -2.43 8.53
C SER A 81 16.61 -3.86 8.94
N GLY A 82 17.60 -4.75 8.88
CA GLY A 82 17.46 -6.14 9.31
C GLY A 82 16.64 -7.04 8.38
N PRO A 83 16.51 -8.33 8.74
CA PRO A 83 15.89 -9.35 7.88
C PRO A 83 14.35 -9.29 7.89
N TRP A 84 13.75 -8.60 8.87
CA TRP A 84 12.31 -8.64 9.13
C TRP A 84 11.47 -7.66 8.30
N GLY A 85 12.06 -6.98 7.32
CA GLY A 85 11.35 -5.97 6.52
C GLY A 85 10.13 -6.50 5.79
N VAL A 86 10.25 -7.65 5.14
CA VAL A 86 9.13 -8.28 4.42
C VAL A 86 8.05 -8.79 5.38
N ALA A 87 8.46 -9.26 6.56
CA ALA A 87 7.52 -9.66 7.61
C ALA A 87 6.76 -8.47 8.18
N ALA A 88 7.43 -7.32 8.38
CA ALA A 88 6.81 -6.07 8.81
C ALA A 88 5.78 -5.58 7.77
N LEU A 89 6.12 -5.59 6.48
CA LEU A 89 5.17 -5.31 5.39
C LEU A 89 3.97 -6.27 5.42
N SER A 90 4.22 -7.56 5.63
CA SER A 90 3.18 -8.58 5.71
C SER A 90 2.24 -8.30 6.88
N GLY A 91 2.76 -7.88 8.04
CA GLY A 91 1.96 -7.45 9.19
C GLY A 91 1.07 -6.27 8.87
N ILE A 92 1.63 -5.19 8.30
CA ILE A 92 0.89 -3.98 7.90
C ILE A 92 -0.24 -4.34 6.93
N SER A 93 0.11 -5.07 5.85
CA SER A 93 -0.86 -5.49 4.84
C SER A 93 -1.94 -6.40 5.39
N SER A 94 -1.57 -7.34 6.28
CA SER A 94 -2.51 -8.30 6.88
C SER A 94 -3.52 -7.63 7.79
N VAL A 95 -3.11 -6.62 8.57
CA VAL A 95 -4.04 -5.84 9.41
C VAL A 95 -5.07 -5.13 8.54
N ILE A 96 -4.62 -4.47 7.47
CA ILE A 96 -5.50 -3.72 6.56
C ILE A 96 -6.46 -4.66 5.83
N VAL A 97 -5.93 -5.68 5.15
CA VAL A 97 -6.76 -6.58 4.34
C VAL A 97 -7.73 -7.38 5.20
N THR A 98 -7.35 -7.75 6.43
CA THR A 98 -8.24 -8.44 7.37
C THR A 98 -9.43 -7.57 7.71
N ALA A 99 -9.21 -6.28 8.04
CA ALA A 99 -10.31 -5.37 8.33
C ALA A 99 -11.34 -5.34 7.20
N PHE A 100 -10.89 -5.22 5.95
CA PHE A 100 -11.79 -5.24 4.79
C PHE A 100 -12.43 -6.62 4.55
N THR A 101 -11.68 -7.70 4.70
CA THR A 101 -12.14 -9.08 4.48
C THR A 101 -13.25 -9.49 5.46
N MET A 102 -13.19 -8.98 6.69
CA MET A 102 -14.22 -9.22 7.71
C MET A 102 -15.55 -8.54 7.38
N ILE A 103 -15.52 -7.44 6.62
CA ILE A 103 -16.72 -6.79 6.09
C ILE A 103 -17.28 -7.63 4.93
N ARG A 104 -16.45 -7.91 3.91
CA ARG A 104 -16.80 -8.75 2.75
C ARG A 104 -15.61 -9.58 2.31
N GLN A 105 -15.80 -10.87 2.08
CA GLN A 105 -14.73 -11.76 1.63
C GLN A 105 -14.14 -11.32 0.28
N ALA A 106 -14.98 -10.79 -0.62
CA ALA A 106 -14.53 -10.29 -1.91
C ALA A 106 -13.58 -9.08 -1.79
N TYR A 107 -13.56 -8.38 -0.65
CA TYR A 107 -12.65 -7.25 -0.45
C TYR A 107 -11.20 -7.67 -0.31
N SER A 108 -10.92 -8.92 0.07
CA SER A 108 -9.54 -9.43 0.12
C SER A 108 -8.82 -9.19 -1.19
N PHE A 109 -9.50 -9.40 -2.33
CA PHE A 109 -8.93 -9.33 -3.68
C PHE A 109 -9.29 -8.05 -4.45
N SER A 110 -9.97 -7.10 -3.81
CA SER A 110 -10.44 -5.89 -4.49
C SER A 110 -10.03 -4.63 -3.72
N VAL A 111 -10.90 -4.12 -2.86
CA VAL A 111 -10.65 -2.90 -2.09
C VAL A 111 -9.45 -3.06 -1.16
N GLY A 112 -9.39 -4.19 -0.44
CA GLY A 112 -8.31 -4.48 0.50
C GLY A 112 -6.95 -4.54 -0.18
N TYR A 113 -6.89 -4.99 -1.43
CA TYR A 113 -5.67 -4.96 -2.23
C TYR A 113 -5.10 -3.54 -2.40
N GLY A 114 -5.90 -2.63 -2.97
CA GLY A 114 -5.46 -1.25 -3.20
C GLY A 114 -5.07 -0.55 -1.91
N PHE A 115 -5.88 -0.68 -0.85
CA PHE A 115 -5.58 -0.05 0.44
C PHE A 115 -4.42 -0.70 1.19
N SER A 116 -4.14 -1.98 1.03
CA SER A 116 -2.93 -2.59 1.59
C SER A 116 -1.67 -2.03 0.95
N ILE A 117 -1.64 -1.87 -0.38
CA ILE A 117 -0.52 -1.23 -1.07
C ILE A 117 -0.37 0.24 -0.63
N PHE A 118 -1.48 0.98 -0.54
CA PHE A 118 -1.47 2.36 -0.07
C PHE A 118 -0.99 2.47 1.39
N GLY A 119 -1.46 1.60 2.28
CA GLY A 119 -1.08 1.63 3.70
C GLY A 119 0.38 1.27 3.93
N MET A 120 0.91 0.26 3.22
CA MET A 120 2.35 -0.03 3.23
C MET A 120 3.17 1.14 2.66
N GLY A 121 2.68 1.78 1.60
CA GLY A 121 3.27 2.98 1.02
C GLY A 121 3.31 4.15 2.01
N LEU A 122 2.19 4.44 2.68
CA LEU A 122 2.09 5.53 3.64
C LEU A 122 2.99 5.28 4.85
N TYR A 123 2.99 4.06 5.35
CA TYR A 123 3.84 3.69 6.47
C TYR A 123 5.33 3.75 6.12
N SER A 124 5.69 3.36 4.90
CA SER A 124 7.06 3.50 4.38
C SER A 124 7.43 4.97 4.18
N LEU A 125 6.53 5.81 3.69
CA LEU A 125 6.75 7.26 3.56
C LEU A 125 7.06 7.89 4.91
N LEU A 126 6.29 7.55 5.95
CA LEU A 126 6.51 8.03 7.32
C LEU A 126 7.80 7.44 7.92
N SER A 127 8.10 6.17 7.65
CA SER A 127 9.32 5.55 8.18
C SER A 127 10.57 6.17 7.56
N PHE A 128 10.56 6.48 6.26
CA PHE A 128 11.73 6.96 5.54
C PHE A 128 11.75 8.49 5.33
N SER A 129 10.90 9.25 6.03
CA SER A 129 10.80 10.72 5.87
C SER A 129 12.09 11.46 6.17
N ASP A 130 12.92 10.94 7.09
CA ASP A 130 14.20 11.56 7.44
C ASP A 130 15.26 11.32 6.34
N ALA A 131 15.11 10.24 5.57
CA ALA A 131 16.07 9.84 4.55
C ALA A 131 15.78 10.46 3.17
N TYR A 132 14.51 10.79 2.90
CA TYR A 132 14.07 11.36 1.63
C TYR A 132 13.23 12.61 1.84
N ASN A 133 13.53 13.66 1.09
CA ASN A 133 12.75 14.90 1.13
C ASN A 133 11.45 14.77 0.31
N PHE A 134 10.51 13.95 0.80
CA PHE A 134 9.20 13.74 0.16
C PHE A 134 8.34 15.02 0.10
N GLY A 135 8.64 16.03 0.93
CA GLY A 135 7.93 17.30 0.95
C GLY A 135 8.20 18.21 -0.25
N THR A 136 9.20 17.88 -1.09
CA THR A 136 9.57 18.70 -2.26
C THR A 136 9.58 17.88 -3.53
N PHE A 137 9.14 18.50 -4.64
CA PHE A 137 9.19 17.86 -5.95
C PHE A 137 10.63 17.46 -6.34
N GLN A 138 11.62 18.29 -5.98
CA GLN A 138 13.03 17.99 -6.23
C GLN A 138 13.53 16.78 -5.43
N GLY A 139 13.09 16.62 -4.17
CA GLY A 139 13.43 15.46 -3.37
C GLY A 139 12.83 14.16 -3.92
N ILE A 140 11.60 14.22 -4.43
CA ILE A 140 10.98 13.07 -5.10
C ILE A 140 11.71 12.77 -6.42
N LYS A 141 11.85 13.76 -7.30
CA LYS A 141 12.47 13.58 -8.63
C LYS A 141 13.95 13.18 -8.54
N GLY A 142 14.66 13.63 -7.51
CA GLY A 142 16.07 13.33 -7.28
C GLY A 142 16.34 11.90 -6.83
N SER A 143 15.32 11.13 -6.47
CA SER A 143 15.48 9.76 -6.00
C SER A 143 14.53 8.78 -6.69
N ALA A 144 15.10 7.80 -7.38
CA ALA A 144 14.32 6.74 -8.02
C ALA A 144 13.47 5.96 -6.99
N ALA A 145 14.00 5.72 -5.78
CA ALA A 145 13.28 5.06 -4.70
C ALA A 145 12.06 5.89 -4.24
N ALA A 146 12.21 7.22 -4.14
CA ALA A 146 11.10 8.10 -3.82
C ALA A 146 10.07 8.14 -4.95
N CYS A 147 10.49 8.28 -6.21
CA CYS A 147 9.58 8.18 -7.36
C CYS A 147 8.80 6.86 -7.38
N LEU A 148 9.47 5.75 -7.05
CA LEU A 148 8.86 4.44 -7.03
C LEU A 148 7.84 4.32 -5.89
N LEU A 149 8.17 4.77 -4.67
CA LEU A 149 7.23 4.83 -3.56
C LEU A 149 5.99 5.66 -3.90
N MET A 150 6.17 6.83 -4.51
CA MET A 150 5.05 7.69 -4.92
C MET A 150 4.16 7.00 -5.96
N SER A 151 4.73 6.23 -6.88
CA SER A 151 3.94 5.43 -7.84
C SER A 151 3.07 4.39 -7.12
N THR A 152 3.59 3.71 -6.09
CA THR A 152 2.83 2.73 -5.31
C THR A 152 1.74 3.36 -4.45
N LEU A 153 1.98 4.54 -3.87
CA LEU A 153 0.98 5.32 -3.15
C LEU A 153 -0.16 5.74 -4.07
N PHE A 154 0.18 6.31 -5.23
CA PHE A 154 -0.80 6.68 -6.25
C PHE A 154 -1.62 5.47 -6.69
N TYR A 155 -0.94 4.38 -7.06
CA TYR A 155 -1.57 3.13 -7.49
C TYR A 155 -2.57 2.61 -6.46
N GLY A 156 -2.12 2.44 -5.21
CA GLY A 156 -2.94 1.87 -4.14
C GLY A 156 -4.16 2.74 -3.80
N PHE A 157 -3.96 4.05 -3.64
CA PHE A 157 -5.05 4.98 -3.36
C PHE A 157 -6.08 5.01 -4.49
N ARG A 158 -5.60 5.16 -5.73
CA ARG A 158 -6.46 5.20 -6.93
C ARG A 158 -7.22 3.89 -7.10
N LEU A 159 -6.56 2.74 -6.98
CA LEU A 159 -7.20 1.43 -7.15
C LEU A 159 -8.25 1.18 -6.07
N GLY A 160 -7.86 1.33 -4.80
CA GLY A 160 -8.76 1.11 -3.66
C GLY A 160 -9.96 2.04 -3.71
N GLY A 161 -9.73 3.33 -3.97
CA GLY A 161 -10.78 4.35 -4.10
C GLY A 161 -11.72 4.08 -5.28
N PHE A 162 -11.18 3.76 -6.46
CA PHE A 162 -11.99 3.45 -7.65
C PHE A 162 -12.86 2.21 -7.43
N LEU A 163 -12.32 1.15 -6.84
CA LEU A 163 -13.05 -0.09 -6.59
C LEU A 163 -14.19 0.11 -5.57
N LEU A 164 -13.93 0.85 -4.49
CA LEU A 164 -14.97 1.22 -3.52
C LEU A 164 -16.07 2.04 -4.19
N PHE A 165 -15.69 3.11 -4.90
CA PHE A 165 -16.64 3.99 -5.57
C PHE A 165 -17.52 3.22 -6.57
N ARG A 166 -16.91 2.33 -7.35
CA ARG A 166 -17.60 1.50 -8.34
C ARG A 166 -18.60 0.55 -7.68
N GLU A 167 -18.27 -0.05 -6.55
CA GLU A 167 -19.20 -0.93 -5.83
C GLU A 167 -20.39 -0.19 -5.24
N TYR A 168 -20.16 1.01 -4.69
CA TYR A 168 -21.26 1.83 -4.18
C TYR A 168 -22.19 2.29 -5.29
N THR A 169 -21.66 2.60 -6.47
CA THR A 169 -22.43 3.17 -7.58
C THR A 169 -23.12 2.11 -8.45
N VAL A 170 -22.51 0.93 -8.64
CA VAL A 170 -23.03 -0.10 -9.56
C VAL A 170 -23.81 -1.19 -8.80
N LYS A 171 -25.14 -1.14 -8.84
CA LYS A 171 -26.04 -2.08 -8.12
C LYS A 171 -25.72 -3.56 -8.41
N SER A 172 -25.48 -3.92 -9.68
CA SER A 172 -25.17 -5.31 -10.05
C SER A 172 -23.86 -5.83 -9.43
N LYS A 173 -22.88 -4.93 -9.21
CA LYS A 173 -21.64 -5.28 -8.51
C LYS A 173 -21.87 -5.46 -7.01
N ARG A 174 -22.68 -4.61 -6.40
CA ARG A 174 -23.06 -4.75 -4.98
C ARG A 174 -23.73 -6.09 -4.70
N GLU A 175 -24.67 -6.51 -5.55
CA GLU A 175 -25.36 -7.80 -5.41
C GLU A 175 -24.44 -8.98 -5.70
N GLN A 176 -23.55 -8.88 -6.70
CA GLN A 176 -22.53 -9.89 -6.95
C GLN A 176 -21.64 -10.13 -5.73
N PHE A 177 -21.23 -9.06 -5.02
CA PHE A 177 -20.37 -9.16 -3.84
C PHE A 177 -21.10 -9.77 -2.65
N LYS A 178 -22.38 -9.40 -2.42
CA LYS A 178 -23.22 -10.04 -1.40
C LYS A 178 -23.37 -11.53 -1.64
N ASN A 179 -23.55 -11.96 -2.89
CA ASN A 179 -23.72 -13.38 -3.23
C ASN A 179 -22.44 -14.21 -3.02
N LEU A 180 -21.27 -13.57 -2.97
CA LEU A 180 -19.99 -14.22 -2.67
C LEU A 180 -19.73 -14.36 -1.17
N ASP A 181 -20.47 -13.65 -0.31
CA ASP A 181 -20.30 -13.63 1.15
C ASP A 181 -20.97 -14.82 1.85
N LYS A 182 -20.72 -16.05 1.39
CA LYS A 182 -21.33 -17.27 1.95
C LYS A 182 -20.56 -17.86 3.14
N SER A 183 -19.30 -17.46 3.34
CA SER A 183 -18.45 -18.04 4.39
C SER A 183 -18.55 -17.28 5.72
N PRO A 184 -18.59 -18.00 6.87
CA PRO A 184 -18.51 -17.40 8.21
C PRO A 184 -17.29 -16.50 8.37
N ARG A 185 -17.44 -15.37 9.09
CA ARG A 185 -16.39 -14.33 9.22
C ARG A 185 -15.04 -14.88 9.68
N LEU A 186 -15.02 -15.72 10.71
CA LEU A 186 -13.78 -16.29 11.25
C LEU A 186 -13.03 -17.19 10.25
N LYS A 187 -13.75 -17.88 9.35
CA LYS A 187 -13.12 -18.72 8.31
C LYS A 187 -12.42 -17.91 7.22
N ARG A 188 -12.60 -16.58 7.21
CA ARG A 188 -11.95 -15.67 6.25
C ARG A 188 -10.56 -15.21 6.72
N PHE A 189 -10.21 -15.43 7.99
CA PHE A 189 -8.95 -14.93 8.56
C PHE A 189 -7.70 -15.55 7.90
N PRO A 190 -7.61 -16.88 7.68
CA PRO A 190 -6.45 -17.46 6.99
C PRO A 190 -6.28 -16.92 5.57
N LEU A 191 -7.40 -16.74 4.85
CA LEU A 191 -7.41 -16.13 3.52
C LEU A 191 -6.83 -14.71 3.55
N ALA A 192 -7.32 -13.88 4.47
CA ALA A 192 -6.84 -12.51 4.62
C ALA A 192 -5.34 -12.47 4.90
N LEU A 193 -4.83 -13.35 5.76
CA LEU A 193 -3.41 -13.42 6.10
C LEU A 193 -2.56 -13.84 4.88
N SER A 194 -2.96 -14.90 4.16
CA SER A 194 -2.24 -15.35 2.96
C SER A 194 -2.20 -14.27 1.88
N VAL A 195 -3.31 -13.58 1.67
CA VAL A 195 -3.41 -12.48 0.70
C VAL A 195 -2.59 -11.26 1.17
N GLY A 196 -2.59 -10.97 2.47
CA GLY A 196 -1.79 -9.90 3.07
C GLY A 196 -0.29 -10.10 2.85
N ILE A 197 0.19 -11.32 3.05
CA ILE A 197 1.58 -11.72 2.75
C ILE A 197 1.87 -11.52 1.27
N PHE A 198 0.99 -12.00 0.37
CA PHE A 198 1.19 -11.84 -1.07
C PHE A 198 1.34 -10.36 -1.49
N TYR A 199 0.56 -9.45 -0.91
CA TYR A 199 0.70 -8.01 -1.19
C TYR A 199 2.03 -7.43 -0.68
N ALA A 200 2.54 -7.92 0.45
CA ALA A 200 3.87 -7.54 0.92
C ALA A 200 4.98 -8.03 -0.03
N LEU A 201 4.82 -9.20 -0.65
CA LEU A 201 5.75 -9.69 -1.68
C LEU A 201 5.77 -8.76 -2.90
N LEU A 202 4.61 -8.27 -3.33
CA LEU A 202 4.50 -7.29 -4.42
C LEU A 202 5.15 -5.94 -4.08
N PHE A 203 5.02 -5.48 -2.83
CA PHE A 203 5.60 -4.21 -2.37
C PHE A 203 7.10 -4.31 -2.03
N CYS A 204 7.64 -5.53 -1.90
CA CYS A 204 9.03 -5.79 -1.52
C CYS A 204 10.07 -4.99 -2.33
N PRO A 205 9.98 -4.86 -3.67
CA PRO A 205 10.95 -4.07 -4.44
C PRO A 205 11.08 -2.63 -3.96
N THR A 206 9.95 -1.99 -3.66
CA THR A 206 9.90 -0.61 -3.19
C THR A 206 10.58 -0.45 -1.83
N LEU A 207 10.37 -1.41 -0.91
CA LEU A 207 11.03 -1.39 0.39
C LEU A 207 12.55 -1.45 0.25
N TYR A 208 13.06 -2.37 -0.57
CA TYR A 208 14.51 -2.51 -0.74
C TYR A 208 15.13 -1.33 -1.50
N ALA A 209 14.41 -0.72 -2.43
CA ALA A 209 14.81 0.56 -3.02
C ALA A 209 14.96 1.65 -1.96
N LEU A 210 14.00 1.77 -1.04
CA LEU A 210 14.04 2.76 0.04
C LEU A 210 15.20 2.51 1.01
N ARG A 211 15.50 1.25 1.32
CA ARG A 211 16.63 0.85 2.18
C ARG A 211 17.99 1.17 1.55
N ALA A 212 18.12 0.99 0.24
CA ALA A 212 19.39 1.17 -0.44
C ALA A 212 19.78 2.66 -0.64
N GLY A 213 18.81 3.57 -0.61
CA GLY A 213 19.08 4.99 -0.83
C GLY A 213 19.23 5.34 -2.31
N ASN A 214 19.92 6.45 -2.57
CA ASN A 214 20.22 6.88 -3.92
C ASN A 214 21.37 6.06 -4.50
N LEU A 215 21.05 5.22 -5.48
CA LEU A 215 22.04 4.48 -6.25
C LEU A 215 22.79 5.41 -7.23
N ALA A 216 24.02 5.04 -7.57
CA ALA A 216 24.87 5.76 -8.52
C ALA A 216 24.94 5.07 -9.90
N GLY A 217 25.36 5.84 -10.92
CA GLY A 217 25.69 5.31 -12.24
C GLY A 217 24.54 4.58 -12.94
N ASN A 218 24.85 3.45 -13.59
CA ASN A 218 23.88 2.69 -14.39
C ASN A 218 22.77 2.05 -13.55
N LEU A 219 23.05 1.66 -12.30
CA LEU A 219 22.04 1.09 -11.41
C LEU A 219 20.94 2.12 -11.11
N SER A 220 21.33 3.39 -10.90
CA SER A 220 20.39 4.51 -10.74
C SER A 220 19.48 4.68 -11.96
N LYS A 221 20.05 4.62 -13.17
CA LYS A 221 19.28 4.74 -14.43
C LYS A 221 18.24 3.64 -14.58
N ILE A 222 18.60 2.40 -14.25
CA ILE A 222 17.66 1.26 -14.27
C ILE A 222 16.53 1.48 -13.25
N SER A 223 16.86 1.95 -12.04
CA SER A 223 15.85 2.26 -11.03
C SER A 223 14.88 3.36 -11.49
N PHE A 224 15.38 4.42 -12.12
CA PHE A 224 14.54 5.47 -12.71
C PHE A 224 13.69 4.95 -13.87
N LEU A 225 14.23 4.09 -14.73
CA LEU A 225 13.48 3.45 -15.81
C LEU A 225 12.34 2.61 -15.23
N GLY A 226 12.62 1.78 -14.23
CA GLY A 226 11.60 0.98 -13.55
C GLY A 226 10.51 1.84 -12.92
N ALA A 227 10.88 2.93 -12.23
CA ALA A 227 9.91 3.89 -11.69
C ALA A 227 9.05 4.53 -12.80
N GLY A 228 9.65 4.88 -13.95
CA GLY A 228 8.92 5.38 -15.11
C GLY A 228 7.94 4.36 -15.70
N VAL A 229 8.37 3.10 -15.83
CA VAL A 229 7.52 1.98 -16.27
C VAL A 229 6.37 1.75 -15.29
N ALA A 230 6.62 1.85 -13.98
CA ALA A 230 5.59 1.75 -12.96
C ALA A 230 4.52 2.85 -13.15
N TRP A 231 4.94 4.12 -13.24
CA TRP A 231 4.03 5.23 -13.50
C TRP A 231 3.22 5.05 -14.79
N PHE A 232 3.87 4.62 -15.87
CA PHE A 232 3.19 4.34 -17.13
C PHE A 232 2.11 3.25 -16.97
N GLY A 233 2.42 2.14 -16.31
CA GLY A 233 1.47 1.07 -16.03
C GLY A 233 0.27 1.54 -15.19
N ALA A 234 0.52 2.29 -14.12
CA ALA A 234 -0.54 2.82 -13.25
C ALA A 234 -1.47 3.79 -14.00
N ILE A 235 -0.90 4.64 -14.87
CA ILE A 235 -1.70 5.57 -15.69
C ILE A 235 -2.49 4.82 -16.75
N LEU A 236 -1.87 3.86 -17.44
CA LEU A 236 -2.54 3.04 -18.46
C LEU A 236 -3.74 2.30 -17.87
N GLU A 237 -3.57 1.68 -16.70
CA GLU A 237 -4.65 1.04 -15.98
C GLU A 237 -5.75 2.03 -15.61
N ALA A 238 -5.40 3.19 -15.04
CA ALA A 238 -6.36 4.21 -14.64
C ALA A 238 -7.21 4.70 -15.81
N VAL A 239 -6.59 4.94 -16.97
CA VAL A 239 -7.28 5.36 -18.20
C VAL A 239 -8.21 4.25 -18.71
N ALA A 240 -7.73 3.00 -18.73
CA ALA A 240 -8.54 1.86 -19.14
C ALA A 240 -9.77 1.65 -18.24
N ASP A 241 -9.58 1.71 -16.92
CA ASP A 241 -10.66 1.59 -15.93
C ASP A 241 -11.69 2.72 -16.07
N ALA A 242 -11.23 3.96 -16.29
CA ALA A 242 -12.11 5.10 -16.51
C ALA A 242 -12.95 4.94 -17.80
N GLN A 243 -12.32 4.55 -18.91
CA GLN A 243 -13.02 4.28 -20.17
C GLN A 243 -14.08 3.18 -19.99
N LYS A 244 -13.72 2.10 -19.28
CA LYS A 244 -14.62 0.99 -18.97
C LYS A 244 -15.79 1.40 -18.10
N TYR A 245 -15.54 2.25 -17.11
CA TYR A 245 -16.58 2.76 -16.22
C TYR A 245 -17.60 3.64 -16.97
N VAL A 246 -17.12 4.56 -17.83
CA VAL A 246 -17.98 5.45 -18.61
C VAL A 246 -18.90 4.67 -19.55
N VAL A 247 -18.35 3.75 -20.34
CA VAL A 247 -19.13 2.96 -21.33
C VAL A 247 -20.16 2.08 -20.63
N LYS A 248 -19.81 1.49 -19.48
CA LYS A 248 -20.77 0.68 -18.71
C LYS A 248 -21.86 1.53 -18.05
N GLY A 249 -21.57 2.78 -17.72
CA GLY A 249 -22.56 3.72 -17.19
C GLY A 249 -23.57 4.18 -18.25
N SER A 250 -23.16 4.28 -19.52
CA SER A 250 -24.04 4.67 -20.63
C SER A 250 -24.83 3.53 -21.25
N ALA A 251 -24.36 2.28 -21.11
CA ALA A 251 -24.98 1.10 -21.70
C ALA A 251 -26.11 0.47 -20.84
N SER A 252 -26.76 1.25 -19.96
CA SER A 252 -27.76 0.69 -19.03
C SER A 252 -29.05 0.19 -19.69
N ASP A 253 -29.33 0.62 -20.93
CA ASP A 253 -30.61 0.36 -21.62
C ASP A 253 -30.47 -0.47 -22.91
N GLU A 254 -29.26 -0.95 -23.25
CA GLU A 254 -29.05 -1.77 -24.45
C GLU A 254 -28.93 -3.27 -24.12
N SER A 255 -29.58 -4.11 -24.94
CA SER A 255 -29.58 -5.57 -24.80
C SER A 255 -28.23 -6.23 -25.11
N THR A 256 -27.33 -5.51 -25.80
CA THR A 256 -25.99 -5.95 -26.18
C THR A 256 -24.94 -4.96 -25.69
N PHE A 257 -24.13 -5.36 -24.70
CA PHE A 257 -23.03 -4.52 -24.21
C PHE A 257 -21.87 -4.51 -25.21
N VAL A 258 -21.72 -3.41 -25.95
CA VAL A 258 -20.50 -3.13 -26.71
C VAL A 258 -19.43 -2.65 -25.73
N GLY A 259 -18.30 -3.38 -25.66
CA GLY A 259 -17.18 -3.02 -24.81
C GLY A 259 -16.54 -1.67 -25.19
N PRO A 260 -15.68 -1.10 -24.34
CA PRO A 260 -15.03 0.17 -24.67
C PRO A 260 -14.19 0.06 -25.95
N THR A 261 -14.30 1.06 -26.83
CA THR A 261 -13.55 1.13 -28.10
C THR A 261 -12.46 2.23 -28.10
N GLY A 262 -12.15 2.77 -26.92
CA GLY A 262 -11.10 3.77 -26.73
C GLY A 262 -9.72 3.27 -27.13
N PHE A 263 -8.77 4.19 -27.27
CA PHE A 263 -7.41 3.90 -27.78
C PHE A 263 -6.74 2.68 -27.14
N THR A 264 -6.84 2.52 -25.82
CA THR A 264 -6.22 1.40 -25.09
C THR A 264 -6.85 0.06 -25.46
N TYR A 265 -8.17 0.02 -25.67
CA TYR A 265 -8.92 -1.17 -26.05
C TYR A 265 -8.77 -1.55 -27.53
N LYS A 266 -8.23 -0.65 -28.36
CA LYS A 266 -7.81 -0.97 -29.74
C LYS A 266 -6.49 -1.76 -29.79
N ILE A 267 -5.66 -1.63 -28.76
CA ILE A 267 -4.33 -2.27 -28.69
C ILE A 267 -4.42 -3.65 -28.02
N CYS A 268 -5.22 -3.78 -26.95
CA CYS A 268 -5.39 -5.02 -26.21
C CYS A 268 -6.83 -5.15 -25.70
N ARG A 269 -7.35 -6.39 -25.59
CA ARG A 269 -8.69 -6.68 -25.04
C ARG A 269 -8.83 -6.33 -23.55
N HIS A 270 -7.75 -6.44 -22.78
CA HIS A 270 -7.72 -6.19 -21.33
C HIS A 270 -6.61 -5.20 -20.95
N PRO A 271 -6.72 -3.92 -21.38
CA PRO A 271 -5.66 -2.93 -21.16
C PRO A 271 -5.47 -2.58 -19.67
N ASN A 272 -6.51 -2.74 -18.85
CA ASN A 272 -6.40 -2.58 -17.40
C ASN A 272 -5.51 -3.66 -16.76
N TYR A 273 -5.68 -4.93 -17.13
CA TYR A 273 -4.81 -6.01 -16.64
C TYR A 273 -3.38 -5.88 -17.17
N LEU A 274 -3.21 -5.40 -18.39
CA LEU A 274 -1.89 -5.06 -18.93
C LEU A 274 -1.22 -3.93 -18.13
N GLY A 275 -1.95 -2.85 -17.84
CA GLY A 275 -1.45 -1.74 -17.03
C GLY A 275 -1.01 -2.17 -15.64
N GLU A 276 -1.80 -3.02 -14.98
CA GLU A 276 -1.44 -3.62 -13.69
C GLU A 276 -0.16 -4.47 -13.77
N LEU A 277 -0.03 -5.31 -14.80
CA LEU A 277 1.19 -6.12 -14.98
C LEU A 277 2.42 -5.25 -15.27
N ILE A 278 2.28 -4.24 -16.12
CA ILE A 278 3.36 -3.27 -16.42
C ILE A 278 3.74 -2.51 -15.15
N PHE A 279 2.76 -2.11 -14.32
CA PHE A 279 3.02 -1.43 -13.06
C PHE A 279 3.91 -2.27 -12.15
N TRP A 280 3.53 -3.53 -11.88
CA TRP A 280 4.30 -4.41 -11.00
C TRP A 280 5.64 -4.82 -11.59
N PHE A 281 5.73 -4.98 -12.91
CA PHE A 281 7.01 -5.17 -13.58
C PHE A 281 7.91 -3.95 -13.41
N GLY A 282 7.38 -2.74 -13.54
CA GLY A 282 8.11 -1.50 -13.27
C GLY A 282 8.58 -1.38 -11.82
N VAL A 283 7.74 -1.77 -10.86
CA VAL A 283 8.11 -1.83 -9.44
C VAL A 283 9.26 -2.80 -9.19
N PHE A 284 9.17 -4.01 -9.76
CA PHE A 284 10.26 -4.99 -9.72
C PHE A 284 11.54 -4.45 -10.34
N LEU A 285 11.47 -3.93 -11.58
CA LEU A 285 12.60 -3.37 -12.31
C LEU A 285 13.24 -2.18 -11.57
N GLY A 286 12.43 -1.34 -10.94
CA GLY A 286 12.88 -0.17 -10.18
C GLY A 286 13.63 -0.54 -8.90
N GLY A 287 13.16 -1.59 -8.21
CA GLY A 287 13.78 -2.08 -6.98
C GLY A 287 14.95 -3.04 -7.19
N ALA A 288 14.97 -3.82 -8.27
CA ALA A 288 15.94 -4.88 -8.52
C ALA A 288 17.42 -4.45 -8.39
N PRO A 289 17.85 -3.26 -8.86
CA PRO A 289 19.22 -2.78 -8.66
C PRO A 289 19.65 -2.70 -7.18
N SER A 290 18.69 -2.54 -6.26
CA SER A 290 18.91 -2.43 -4.82
C SER A 290 19.04 -3.77 -4.11
N PHE A 291 18.76 -4.89 -4.80
CA PHE A 291 18.76 -6.22 -4.17
C PHE A 291 20.19 -6.73 -3.95
N GLY A 292 21.11 -6.35 -4.84
CA GLY A 292 22.50 -6.81 -4.80
C GLY A 292 22.59 -8.33 -4.74
N THR A 293 23.36 -8.85 -3.79
CA THR A 293 23.56 -10.29 -3.54
C THR A 293 22.56 -10.89 -2.56
N GLN A 294 21.59 -10.11 -2.06
CA GLN A 294 20.67 -10.57 -1.03
C GLN A 294 19.57 -11.45 -1.63
N ILE A 295 19.45 -12.69 -1.13
CA ILE A 295 18.47 -13.66 -1.68
C ILE A 295 17.01 -13.30 -1.38
N VAL A 296 16.75 -12.73 -0.20
CA VAL A 296 15.39 -12.40 0.27
C VAL A 296 14.64 -11.48 -0.72
N PRO A 297 15.16 -10.31 -1.12
CA PRO A 297 14.45 -9.46 -2.05
C PRO A 297 14.23 -10.09 -3.43
N TRP A 298 15.19 -10.87 -3.95
CA TRP A 298 15.03 -11.59 -5.21
C TRP A 298 13.87 -12.60 -5.15
N VAL A 299 13.86 -13.45 -4.13
CA VAL A 299 12.82 -14.49 -3.96
C VAL A 299 11.47 -13.86 -3.68
N SER A 300 11.38 -12.94 -2.72
CA SER A 300 10.12 -12.30 -2.36
C SER A 300 9.51 -11.53 -3.52
N SER A 301 10.31 -10.70 -4.21
CA SER A 301 9.84 -9.89 -5.32
C SER A 301 9.50 -10.74 -6.56
N GLY A 302 10.29 -11.79 -6.81
CA GLY A 302 10.03 -12.74 -7.90
C GLY A 302 8.73 -13.51 -7.69
N LEU A 303 8.46 -13.99 -6.48
CA LEU A 303 7.20 -14.64 -6.12
C LEU A 303 6.01 -13.68 -6.25
N GLY A 304 6.16 -12.43 -5.81
CA GLY A 304 5.14 -11.40 -6.00
C GLY A 304 4.80 -11.19 -7.48
N LEU A 305 5.83 -10.95 -8.31
CA LEU A 305 5.67 -10.72 -9.75
C LEU A 305 5.07 -11.93 -10.48
N PHE A 306 5.56 -13.13 -10.17
CA PHE A 306 5.02 -14.38 -10.73
C PHE A 306 3.56 -14.60 -10.32
N GLY A 307 3.23 -14.32 -9.06
CA GLY A 307 1.87 -14.45 -8.55
C GLY A 307 0.90 -13.50 -9.25
N ILE A 308 1.25 -12.22 -9.43
CA ILE A 308 0.36 -11.27 -10.11
C ILE A 308 0.20 -11.61 -11.59
N TYR A 309 1.27 -12.03 -12.27
CA TYR A 309 1.20 -12.54 -13.64
C TYR A 309 0.22 -13.72 -13.75
N SER A 310 0.33 -14.70 -12.85
CA SER A 310 -0.54 -15.88 -12.82
C SER A 310 -2.01 -15.51 -12.56
N ILE A 311 -2.26 -14.57 -11.65
CA ILE A 311 -3.62 -14.09 -11.35
C ILE A 311 -4.22 -13.38 -12.57
N MET A 312 -3.47 -12.51 -13.24
CA MET A 312 -3.96 -11.74 -14.38
C MET A 312 -4.24 -12.61 -15.61
N THR A 313 -3.35 -13.56 -15.90
CA THR A 313 -3.56 -14.51 -17.01
C THR A 313 -4.74 -15.44 -16.73
N GLY A 314 -4.88 -15.95 -15.49
CA GLY A 314 -6.04 -16.74 -15.09
C GLY A 314 -7.35 -15.95 -15.13
N ALA A 315 -7.34 -14.68 -14.72
CA ALA A 315 -8.50 -13.80 -14.81
C ALA A 315 -8.91 -13.53 -16.26
N THR A 316 -7.93 -13.31 -17.15
CA THR A 316 -8.15 -13.10 -18.58
C THR A 316 -8.81 -14.31 -19.21
N LYS A 317 -8.27 -15.52 -19.02
CA LYS A 317 -8.86 -16.77 -19.54
C LYS A 317 -10.32 -16.96 -19.13
N ARG A 318 -10.64 -16.68 -17.86
CA ARG A 318 -12.01 -16.78 -17.34
C ARG A 318 -12.96 -15.74 -17.95
N LEU A 319 -12.47 -14.57 -18.34
CA LEU A 319 -13.30 -13.56 -19.00
C LEU A 319 -13.56 -13.91 -20.46
N GLU A 320 -12.55 -14.39 -21.18
CA GLU A 320 -12.69 -14.84 -22.57
C GLU A 320 -13.69 -16.00 -22.66
N GLY A 321 -13.58 -17.02 -21.80
CA GLY A 321 -14.54 -18.14 -21.81
C GLY A 321 -16.00 -17.69 -21.58
N LYS A 322 -16.23 -16.69 -20.72
CA LYS A 322 -17.58 -16.11 -20.52
C LYS A 322 -18.09 -15.29 -21.69
N GLN A 323 -17.21 -14.83 -22.57
CA GLN A 323 -17.59 -14.13 -23.79
C GLN A 323 -17.86 -15.13 -24.92
N GLU A 324 -17.14 -16.25 -24.95
CA GLU A 324 -17.39 -17.35 -25.89
C GLU A 324 -18.74 -18.06 -25.61
N GLU A 325 -19.18 -18.11 -24.35
CA GLU A 325 -20.48 -18.66 -23.94
C GLU A 325 -21.71 -17.79 -24.31
N LYS A 326 -21.51 -16.56 -24.81
CA LYS A 326 -22.58 -15.58 -25.09
C LYS A 326 -22.80 -15.36 -26.56
#